data_AF-A0A7J4QWW0-F1
#
_entry.id   AF-A0A7J4QWW0-F1
#
_cell.length_a   1.000
_cell.length_b   1.000
_cell.length_c   1.000
_cell.angle_alpha   90.00
_cell.angle_beta   90.00
_cell.angle_gamma   90.00
#
_symmetry.space_group_name_H-M   'P 1'
#
loop_
_entity.id
_entity.type
_entity.pdbx_description
1 polymer ?
#
loop_
_entity_poly.entity_id
_entity_poly.type
_entity_poly.pdbx_seq_one_letter_code
_entity_poly.pdbx_strand_id
1 'polypeptide(L)'
;MVRIGVAMLQGARHEHCEAIQHAALEMNIAVEIVELRKASQIDSSIDGLILPGGESTTMRIASQSESLLDEIFNWLSEFPNKPVLG
;
A
#
# COMPACT_ATOMS: atom_id res chain seq x y z
N MET A 1 6.40 -1.91 15.92
CA MET A 1 6.54 -2.54 14.59
C MET A 1 5.64 -1.74 13.67
N VAL A 2 6.17 -1.20 12.58
CA VAL A 2 5.43 -0.34 11.65
C VAL A 2 4.75 -1.22 10.60
N ARG A 3 3.46 -1.04 10.35
CA ARG A 3 2.71 -1.81 9.35
C ARG A 3 2.52 -0.98 8.09
N ILE A 4 3.11 -1.40 6.98
CA ILE A 4 3.04 -0.70 5.69
C ILE A 4 2.17 -1.50 4.73
N GLY A 5 1.05 -0.92 4.32
CA GLY A 5 0.18 -1.48 3.28
C GLY A 5 0.72 -1.17 1.90
N VAL A 6 0.95 -2.18 1.06
CA VAL A 6 1.40 -2.00 -0.32
C VAL A 6 0.29 -2.44 -1.26
N ALA A 7 -0.25 -1.49 -2.04
CA ALA A 7 -1.34 -1.76 -2.97
C ALA A 7 -0.85 -2.61 -4.15
N MET A 8 -1.37 -3.84 -4.29
CA MET A 8 -0.91 -4.80 -5.29
C MET A 8 -1.60 -4.61 -6.65
N LEU A 9 -1.76 -3.36 -7.08
CA LEU A 9 -2.56 -2.96 -8.24
C LEU A 9 -1.90 -3.26 -9.59
N GLN A 10 -0.57 -3.31 -9.67
CA GLN A 10 0.21 -3.53 -10.90
C GLN A 10 1.44 -4.42 -10.63
N GLY A 11 2.24 -4.71 -11.67
CA GLY A 11 3.56 -5.35 -11.55
C GLY A 11 4.56 -4.51 -10.74
N ALA A 12 5.75 -5.07 -10.42
CA ALA A 12 6.80 -4.52 -9.52
C ALA A 12 6.65 -4.82 -8.00
N ARG A 13 5.97 -5.92 -7.66
CA ARG A 13 5.71 -6.33 -6.26
C ARG A 13 6.96 -6.62 -5.43
N HIS A 14 7.93 -7.32 -6.02
CA HIS A 14 9.14 -7.74 -5.30
C HIS A 14 10.06 -6.54 -5.01
N GLU A 15 10.22 -5.64 -5.99
CA GLU A 15 11.10 -4.48 -5.87
C GLU A 15 10.65 -3.53 -4.75
N HIS A 16 9.34 -3.28 -4.64
CA HIS A 16 8.80 -2.47 -3.54
C HIS A 16 9.00 -3.14 -2.18
N CYS A 17 8.71 -4.44 -2.06
CA CYS A 17 8.91 -5.16 -0.80
C CYS A 17 10.37 -5.16 -0.36
N GLU A 18 11.31 -5.43 -1.28
CA GLU A 18 12.74 -5.38 -0.99
C GLU A 18 13.19 -3.97 -0.60
N ALA A 19 12.77 -2.93 -1.31
CA ALA A 19 13.11 -1.54 -0.97
C ALA A 19 12.64 -1.15 0.44
N ILE A 20 11.43 -1.55 0.83
CA ILE A 20 10.88 -1.30 2.17
C ILE A 20 11.69 -2.04 3.24
N GLN A 21 12.02 -3.31 3.01
CA GLN A 21 12.83 -4.10 3.95
C GLN A 21 14.23 -3.50 4.11
N HIS A 22 14.88 -3.12 3.02
CA HIS A 22 16.18 -2.46 3.05
C HIS A 22 16.15 -1.14 3.82
N ALA A 23 15.17 -0.27 3.54
CA ALA A 23 15.02 1.00 4.26
C ALA A 23 14.75 0.78 5.77
N ALA A 24 13.95 -0.22 6.11
CA ALA A 24 13.67 -0.58 7.49
C ALA A 24 14.92 -1.09 8.24
N LEU A 25 15.75 -1.89 7.56
CA LEU A 25 17.04 -2.34 8.09
C LEU A 25 18.01 -1.18 8.33
N GLU A 26 18.15 -0.27 7.36
CA GLU A 26 19.01 0.93 7.50
C GLU A 26 18.57 1.83 8.66
N MET A 27 17.27 1.94 8.89
CA MET A 27 16.69 2.74 9.97
C MET A 27 16.63 1.98 11.31
N ASN A 28 16.98 0.69 11.33
CA ASN A 28 16.82 -0.21 12.49
C ASN A 28 15.37 -0.22 13.04
N ILE A 29 14.39 -0.27 12.14
CA ILE A 29 12.95 -0.31 12.45
C ILE A 29 12.38 -1.67 12.05
N ALA A 30 11.61 -2.31 12.94
CA ALA A 30 10.85 -3.49 12.57
C ALA A 30 9.62 -3.09 11.73
N VAL A 31 9.53 -3.61 10.50
CA VAL A 31 8.43 -3.36 9.56
C VAL A 31 7.69 -4.65 9.21
N GLU A 32 6.35 -4.57 9.15
CA GLU A 32 5.48 -5.59 8.57
C GLU A 32 4.94 -5.06 7.25
N ILE A 33 5.13 -5.80 6.16
CA ILE A 33 4.58 -5.45 4.84
C ILE A 33 3.26 -6.20 4.66
N VAL A 34 2.19 -5.44 4.48
CA VAL A 34 0.85 -5.97 4.23
C VAL A 34 0.54 -5.83 2.74
N GLU A 35 0.55 -6.94 2.01
CA GLU A 35 0.19 -6.94 0.60
C GLU A 35 -1.32 -6.75 0.41
N LEU A 36 -1.75 -5.58 -0.03
CA LEU A 36 -3.15 -5.25 -0.22
C LEU A 36 -3.60 -5.68 -1.61
N ARG A 37 -4.28 -6.83 -1.69
CA ARG A 37 -4.86 -7.36 -2.93
C ARG A 37 -6.36 -7.09 -2.97
N LYS A 38 -7.01 -7.17 -1.81
CA LYS A 38 -8.46 -6.98 -1.63
C LYS A 38 -8.73 -5.90 -0.60
N ALA A 39 -9.88 -5.25 -0.72
CA ALA A 39 -10.38 -4.25 0.25
C ALA A 39 -10.34 -4.76 1.70
N SER A 40 -10.69 -6.03 1.94
CA SER A 40 -10.72 -6.62 3.29
C SER A 40 -9.36 -6.70 4.02
N GLN A 41 -8.26 -6.42 3.32
CA GLN A 41 -6.91 -6.40 3.90
C GLN A 41 -6.49 -5.00 4.35
N ILE A 42 -7.27 -3.98 4.00
CA ILE A 42 -7.06 -2.60 4.46
C ILE A 42 -7.75 -2.49 5.81
N ASP A 43 -6.99 -2.11 6.83
CA ASP A 43 -7.50 -1.98 8.19
C ASP A 43 -6.88 -0.77 8.92
N SER A 44 -7.45 -0.44 10.07
CA SER A 44 -7.05 0.72 10.88
C SER A 44 -5.67 0.59 11.52
N SER A 45 -5.06 -0.60 11.53
CA SER A 45 -3.74 -0.84 12.11
C SER A 45 -2.60 -0.72 11.11
N ILE A 46 -2.89 -0.49 9.82
CA ILE A 46 -1.89 -0.01 8.87
C ILE A 46 -1.44 1.40 9.29
N ASP A 47 -0.13 1.62 9.34
CA ASP A 47 0.47 2.90 9.72
C ASP A 47 0.75 3.81 8.52
N GLY A 48 0.96 3.24 7.33
CA GLY A 48 1.19 3.97 6.09
C GLY A 48 0.90 3.12 4.85
N LEU A 49 0.64 3.78 3.73
CA LEU A 49 0.25 3.12 2.49
C LEU A 49 1.17 3.48 1.33
N ILE A 50 1.51 2.50 0.50
CA ILE A 50 2.31 2.66 -0.72
C ILE A 50 1.44 2.30 -1.92
N LEU A 51 1.34 3.23 -2.86
CA LEU A 51 0.68 3.08 -4.14
C LEU A 51 1.77 2.92 -5.21
N PRO A 52 2.02 1.71 -5.75
CA PRO A 52 3.08 1.53 -6.73
C PRO A 52 2.72 2.22 -8.06
N GLY A 53 3.77 2.70 -8.74
CA GLY A 53 3.65 3.41 -10.00
C GLY A 53 3.22 2.52 -11.17
N GLY A 54 2.39 3.08 -12.04
CA GLY A 54 1.91 2.51 -13.30
C GLY A 54 0.83 3.45 -13.81
N GLU A 55 0.82 3.79 -15.09
CA GLU A 55 -0.02 4.86 -15.65
C GLU A 55 -1.41 4.93 -15.00
N SER A 56 -1.86 6.13 -14.63
CA SER A 56 -3.10 6.41 -13.88
C SER A 56 -4.34 5.75 -14.50
N THR A 57 -4.28 5.49 -15.82
CA THR A 57 -5.28 4.79 -16.61
C THR A 57 -5.32 3.29 -16.31
N THR A 58 -4.17 2.65 -16.14
CA THR A 58 -4.03 1.22 -15.84
C THR A 58 -4.42 0.88 -14.41
N MET A 59 -4.11 1.77 -13.45
CA MET A 59 -4.59 1.64 -12.06
C MET A 59 -6.12 1.64 -11.99
N ARG A 60 -6.77 2.53 -12.74
CA ARG A 60 -8.24 2.61 -12.79
C ARG A 60 -8.87 1.37 -13.41
N ILE A 61 -8.27 0.80 -14.46
CA ILE A 61 -8.76 -0.44 -15.10
C ILE A 61 -8.57 -1.66 -14.18
N ALA A 62 -7.41 -1.81 -13.55
CA ALA A 62 -7.13 -2.94 -12.64
C ALA A 62 -7.95 -2.90 -11.34
N SER A 63 -8.34 -1.69 -10.90
CA SER A 63 -9.14 -1.52 -9.68
C SER A 63 -10.63 -1.86 -9.84
N GLN A 64 -11.16 -1.89 -11.07
CA GLN A 64 -12.59 -2.12 -11.32
C GLN A 64 -13.07 -3.50 -10.86
N SER A 65 -12.19 -4.49 -10.74
CA SER A 65 -12.56 -5.86 -10.36
C SER A 65 -12.49 -6.15 -8.87
N GLU A 66 -11.78 -5.36 -8.06
CA GLU A 66 -11.48 -5.75 -6.66
C GLU A 66 -11.88 -4.73 -5.58
N SER A 67 -12.51 -3.59 -5.94
CA SER A 67 -12.92 -2.50 -5.01
C SER A 67 -11.80 -1.96 -4.10
N LEU A 68 -10.55 -2.40 -4.32
CA LEU A 68 -9.41 -2.07 -3.49
C LEU A 68 -9.11 -0.57 -3.53
N LEU A 69 -9.21 0.05 -4.70
CA LEU A 69 -8.94 1.47 -4.86
C LEU A 69 -9.97 2.32 -4.10
N ASP A 70 -11.25 1.95 -4.14
CA ASP A 70 -12.29 2.64 -3.39
C ASP A 70 -12.03 2.54 -1.88
N GLU A 71 -11.61 1.36 -1.41
CA GLU A 71 -11.28 1.17 0.00
C GLU A 71 -10.02 1.93 0.42
N ILE A 72 -9.01 2.05 -0.46
CA ILE A 72 -7.85 2.92 -0.22
C ILE A 72 -8.30 4.38 -0.05
N PHE A 73 -9.21 4.87 -0.89
CA PHE A 73 -9.73 6.24 -0.77
C PHE A 73 -10.59 6.44 0.49
N ASN A 74 -11.39 5.44 0.88
CA ASN A 74 -12.12 5.45 2.14
C ASN A 74 -11.15 5.54 3.32
N TRP A 75 -10.13 4.70 3.35
CA TRP A 75 -9.11 4.68 4.40
C TRP A 75 -8.33 5.99 4.48
N LEU A 76 -7.96 6.58 3.34
CA LEU A 76 -7.33 7.91 3.27
C LEU A 76 -8.22 9.00 3.89
N SER A 77 -9.52 8.92 3.65
CA SER A 77 -10.50 9.87 4.18
C SER A 77 -10.71 9.68 5.69
N GLU A 78 -10.67 8.44 6.16
CA GLU A 78 -10.83 8.09 7.58
C GLU A 78 -9.56 8.39 8.40
N PHE A 79 -8.37 8.24 7.80
CA PHE A 79 -7.08 8.43 8.45
C PHE A 79 -6.22 9.52 7.77
N PRO A 80 -6.66 10.80 7.77
CA PRO A 80 -5.99 11.87 7.01
C PRO A 80 -4.57 12.19 7.47
N ASN A 81 -4.18 11.75 8.67
CA ASN A 81 -2.84 11.95 9.21
C ASN A 81 -1.86 10.80 8.89
N LYS A 82 -2.34 9.71 8.29
CA LYS A 82 -1.46 8.58 7.96
C LYS A 82 -0.74 8.84 6.63
N PRO A 83 0.58 8.61 6.58
CA PRO A 83 1.38 8.88 5.38
C PRO A 83 1.01 7.96 4.22
N VAL A 84 1.01 8.53 3.01
CA VAL A 84 0.89 7.78 1.75
C VAL A 84 2.01 8.17 0.80
N LEU A 85 2.62 7.17 0.19
CA LEU A 85 3.67 7.29 -0.83
C LEU A 85 3.12 6.76 -2.17
N GLY A 86 3.26 7.55 -3.24
CA GLY A 86 2.83 7.19 -4.60
C GLY A 86 3.95 7.32 -5.61
#